data_AF-A0A2Z4JWZ0-F1
#
_entry.id   AF-A0A2Z4JWZ0-F1
#
_cell.length_a   1.000
_cell.length_b   1.000
_cell.length_c   1.000
_cell.angle_alpha   90.00
_cell.angle_beta   90.00
_cell.angle_gamma   90.00
#
_symmetry.space_group_name_H-M   'P 1'
#
loop_
_entity.id
_entity.type
_entity.pdbx_description
1 polymer ?
#
loop_
_entity_poly.entity_id
_entity_poly.type
_entity_poly.pdbx_seq_one_letter_code
_entity_poly.pdbx_strand_id
1 'polypeptide(L)'
;MLKIIPPLTAVAALMALAACQSANAPRVATEAPPPPAFVEAACAGCHAVEPPFLSPNMRAPSFEAVANRPGVTKATIRAWLRDAHNYPEDMDFDLTRERVDQVADYMITLRRDDYVPMP
;
A
#
# COMPACT_ATOMS: atom_id res chain seq x y z
N MET A 1 67.42 -15.14 20.44
CA MET A 1 66.53 -14.42 21.37
C MET A 1 65.25 -14.06 20.64
N LEU A 2 64.20 -14.88 20.77
CA LEU A 2 62.90 -14.66 20.13
C LEU A 2 61.93 -14.19 21.23
N LYS A 3 61.56 -12.91 21.21
CA LYS A 3 60.56 -12.34 22.13
C LYS A 3 59.17 -12.67 21.60
N ILE A 4 58.47 -13.55 22.31
CA ILE A 4 57.07 -13.92 22.08
C ILE A 4 56.22 -12.72 22.51
N ILE A 5 55.51 -12.12 21.57
CA ILE A 5 54.55 -11.03 21.81
C ILE A 5 53.23 -11.69 22.25
N PRO A 6 52.64 -11.32 23.39
CA PRO A 6 51.43 -11.97 23.90
C PRO A 6 50.20 -11.64 23.03
N PRO A 7 49.26 -12.58 22.87
CA PRO A 7 48.13 -12.48 21.95
C PRO A 7 46.94 -11.68 22.52
N LEU A 8 47.17 -10.81 23.52
CA LEU A 8 46.09 -10.16 24.25
C LEU A 8 45.65 -8.81 23.65
N THR A 9 46.42 -8.23 22.73
CA THR A 9 46.11 -6.93 22.12
C THR A 9 45.26 -7.03 20.85
N ALA A 10 45.06 -8.22 20.28
CA ALA A 10 44.32 -8.39 19.02
C ALA A 10 42.79 -8.47 19.20
N VAL A 11 42.30 -8.77 20.40
CA VAL A 11 40.87 -9.06 20.62
C VAL A 11 40.02 -7.78 20.70
N ALA A 12 40.61 -6.64 21.10
CA ALA A 12 39.86 -5.39 21.29
C ALA A 12 39.46 -4.70 19.97
N ALA A 13 40.16 -4.96 18.86
CA ALA A 13 39.92 -4.29 17.58
C ALA A 13 38.72 -4.85 16.80
N LEU A 14 38.27 -6.08 17.09
CA LEU A 14 37.16 -6.70 16.36
C LEU A 14 35.76 -6.31 16.88
N MET A 15 35.64 -5.73 18.08
CA MET A 15 34.33 -5.33 18.62
C MET A 15 33.82 -3.96 18.11
N ALA A 16 34.67 -3.15 17.47
CA ALA A 16 34.31 -1.80 17.05
C ALA A 16 33.53 -1.72 15.72
N LEU A 17 33.48 -2.80 14.92
CA LEU A 17 32.79 -2.79 13.62
C LEU A 17 31.32 -3.24 13.67
N ALA A 18 30.80 -3.67 14.83
CA ALA A 18 29.43 -4.20 14.93
C ALA A 18 28.35 -3.10 15.11
N ALA A 19 28.73 -1.84 15.33
CA ALA A 19 27.80 -0.78 15.74
C ALA A 19 26.99 -0.12 14.60
N CYS A 20 27.31 -0.39 13.32
CA CYS A 20 26.64 0.25 12.18
C CYS A 20 25.49 -0.59 11.57
N GLN A 21 25.17 -1.76 12.13
CA GLN A 21 24.04 -2.55 11.66
C GLN A 21 22.74 -2.01 12.27
N SER A 22 22.35 -0.80 11.87
CA SER A 22 20.95 -0.39 11.96
C SER A 22 20.17 -1.34 11.06
N ALA A 23 19.59 -2.37 11.66
CA ALA A 23 18.67 -3.27 10.99
C ALA A 23 17.44 -2.46 10.58
N ASN A 24 17.48 -1.86 9.39
CA ASN A 24 16.27 -1.57 8.64
C ASN A 24 15.71 -2.93 8.22
N ALA A 25 15.05 -3.61 9.16
CA ALA A 25 14.15 -4.68 8.78
C ALA A 25 13.20 -4.10 7.73
N PRO A 26 13.01 -4.76 6.56
CA PRO A 26 11.93 -4.38 5.67
C PRO A 26 10.67 -4.34 6.53
N ARG A 27 10.05 -3.17 6.63
CA ARG A 27 8.69 -3.11 7.19
C ARG A 27 7.88 -3.93 6.21
N VAL A 28 7.50 -5.14 6.62
CA VAL A 28 6.46 -5.90 5.92
C VAL A 28 5.27 -4.96 5.98
N ALA A 29 4.95 -4.32 4.85
CA ALA A 29 3.72 -3.55 4.73
C ALA A 29 2.63 -4.49 5.23
N THR A 30 1.87 -4.05 6.23
CA THR A 30 0.76 -4.84 6.75
C THR A 30 -0.07 -5.26 5.55
N GLU A 31 -0.11 -6.57 5.27
CA GLU A 31 -0.78 -7.10 4.10
C GLU A 31 -2.22 -6.58 4.14
N ALA A 32 -2.60 -5.84 3.09
CA ALA A 32 -3.94 -5.27 3.03
C ALA A 32 -4.95 -6.42 3.15
N PRO A 33 -6.10 -6.21 3.82
CA PRO A 33 -7.13 -7.23 3.81
C PRO A 33 -7.53 -7.53 2.36
N PRO A 34 -7.95 -8.77 2.05
CA PRO A 34 -8.45 -9.08 0.72
C PRO A 34 -9.66 -8.22 0.40
N PRO A 35 -9.89 -7.88 -0.89
CA PRO A 35 -11.06 -7.10 -1.29
C PRO A 35 -12.36 -7.82 -0.92
N PRO A 36 -13.40 -7.09 -0.48
CA PRO A 36 -14.73 -7.66 -0.36
C PRO A 36 -15.17 -8.26 -1.70
N ALA A 37 -15.86 -9.41 -1.67
CA ALA A 37 -16.26 -10.12 -2.89
C ALA A 37 -17.02 -9.24 -3.92
N PHE A 38 -17.80 -8.27 -3.44
CA PHE A 38 -18.46 -7.31 -4.31
C PHE A 38 -17.49 -6.32 -4.98
N VAL A 39 -16.49 -5.82 -4.25
CA VAL A 39 -15.46 -4.93 -4.80
C VAL A 39 -14.70 -5.65 -5.91
N GLU A 40 -14.32 -6.90 -5.65
CA GLU A 40 -13.67 -7.74 -6.65
C GLU A 40 -14.58 -7.90 -7.88
N ALA A 41 -15.82 -8.38 -7.69
CA ALA A 41 -16.72 -8.69 -8.79
C ALA A 41 -17.14 -7.47 -9.63
N ALA A 42 -17.32 -6.30 -9.01
CA ALA A 42 -17.86 -5.12 -9.68
C ALA A 42 -16.78 -4.13 -10.14
N CYS A 43 -15.62 -4.08 -9.47
CA CYS A 43 -14.62 -3.04 -9.71
C CYS A 43 -13.34 -3.59 -10.38
N ALA A 44 -13.00 -4.88 -10.17
CA ALA A 44 -11.73 -5.44 -10.65
C ALA A 44 -11.62 -5.56 -12.17
N GLY A 45 -12.74 -5.50 -12.89
CA GLY A 45 -12.74 -5.49 -14.37
C GLY A 45 -12.06 -4.25 -14.97
N CYS A 46 -12.04 -3.13 -14.22
CA CYS A 46 -11.38 -1.90 -14.66
C CYS A 46 -10.23 -1.48 -13.74
N HIS A 47 -10.40 -1.62 -12.42
CA HIS A 47 -9.43 -1.17 -11.42
C HIS A 47 -8.60 -2.33 -10.89
N ALA A 48 -7.33 -2.09 -10.56
CA ALA A 48 -6.65 -2.93 -9.59
C ALA A 48 -7.21 -2.60 -8.20
N VAL A 49 -7.95 -3.53 -7.63
CA VAL A 49 -8.59 -3.36 -6.32
C VAL A 49 -7.68 -3.75 -5.16
N GLU A 50 -6.63 -4.53 -5.43
CA GLU A 50 -5.64 -5.00 -4.45
C GLU A 50 -4.20 -4.57 -4.86
N PRO A 51 -3.33 -4.15 -3.92
CA PRO A 51 -1.91 -3.97 -4.17
C PRO A 51 -1.16 -5.31 -4.34
N PRO A 52 -0.04 -5.38 -5.09
CA PRO A 52 0.61 -4.29 -5.82
C PRO A 52 0.23 -4.30 -7.30
N PHE A 53 -1.01 -4.68 -7.64
CA PHE A 53 -1.39 -4.92 -9.03
C PHE A 53 -1.67 -3.61 -9.79
N LEU A 54 -1.49 -3.68 -11.11
CA LEU A 54 -1.86 -2.61 -12.05
C LEU A 54 -3.29 -2.82 -12.55
N SER A 55 -3.99 -1.72 -12.76
CA SER A 55 -5.36 -1.76 -13.28
C SER A 55 -5.41 -2.37 -14.69
N PRO A 56 -6.38 -3.25 -14.99
CA PRO A 56 -6.60 -3.74 -16.35
C PRO A 56 -6.90 -2.62 -17.34
N ASN A 57 -7.64 -1.58 -16.91
CA ASN A 57 -7.86 -0.37 -17.69
C ASN A 57 -6.87 0.71 -17.27
N MET A 58 -5.98 1.12 -18.19
CA MET A 58 -4.96 2.15 -17.92
C MET A 58 -5.53 3.53 -17.57
N ARG A 59 -6.78 3.84 -17.94
CA ARG A 59 -7.46 5.08 -17.54
C ARG A 59 -8.04 5.02 -16.12
N ALA A 60 -8.17 3.82 -15.55
CA ALA A 60 -8.71 3.59 -14.22
C ALA A 60 -7.54 3.44 -13.22
N PRO A 61 -7.32 4.40 -12.30
CA PRO A 61 -6.26 4.25 -11.29
C PRO A 61 -6.54 3.06 -10.36
N SER A 62 -5.51 2.43 -9.80
CA SER A 62 -5.71 1.41 -8.76
C SER A 62 -6.36 2.00 -7.51
N PHE A 63 -7.07 1.18 -6.74
CA PHE A 63 -7.68 1.63 -5.49
C PHE A 63 -6.63 2.13 -4.49
N GLU A 64 -5.47 1.47 -4.42
CA GLU A 64 -4.33 1.94 -3.62
C GLU A 64 -3.87 3.34 -4.07
N ALA A 65 -3.72 3.55 -5.38
CA ALA A 65 -3.32 4.85 -5.90
C ALA A 65 -4.33 5.95 -5.60
N VAL A 66 -5.63 5.65 -5.60
CA VAL A 66 -6.68 6.62 -5.22
C VAL A 66 -6.65 6.90 -3.72
N ALA A 67 -6.57 5.87 -2.89
CA ALA A 67 -6.60 5.99 -1.43
C ALA A 67 -5.46 6.84 -0.85
N ASN A 68 -4.32 6.86 -1.55
CA ASN A 68 -3.11 7.59 -1.16
C ASN A 68 -3.00 9.00 -1.78
N ARG A 69 -4.01 9.50 -2.49
CA ARG A 69 -4.01 10.88 -3.01
C ARG A 69 -4.21 11.90 -1.88
N PRO A 70 -3.54 13.08 -1.95
CA PRO A 70 -3.79 14.17 -1.02
C PRO A 70 -5.27 14.54 -0.95
N GLY A 71 -5.80 14.68 0.27
CA GLY A 71 -7.20 15.06 0.50
C GLY A 71 -8.22 13.93 0.33
N VAL A 72 -7.82 12.73 -0.09
CA VAL A 72 -8.73 11.58 -0.14
C VAL A 72 -8.99 11.03 1.26
N THR A 73 -10.27 10.96 1.61
CA THR A 73 -10.79 10.41 2.85
C THR A 73 -11.94 9.45 2.57
N LYS A 74 -12.34 8.63 3.54
CA LYS A 74 -13.58 7.83 3.42
C LYS A 74 -14.79 8.71 3.05
N ALA A 75 -14.88 9.92 3.59
CA ALA A 75 -15.98 10.83 3.30
C ALA A 75 -15.99 11.30 1.83
N THR A 76 -14.81 11.66 1.28
CA THR A 76 -14.71 12.11 -0.12
C THR A 76 -14.95 10.95 -1.09
N ILE A 77 -14.47 9.74 -0.77
CA ILE A 77 -14.75 8.53 -1.58
C ILE A 77 -16.25 8.25 -1.61
N ARG A 78 -16.93 8.27 -0.46
CA ARG A 78 -18.39 8.08 -0.41
C ARG A 78 -19.16 9.14 -1.20
N ALA A 79 -18.75 10.41 -1.07
CA ALA A 79 -19.38 11.49 -1.81
C ALA A 79 -19.25 11.27 -3.32
N TRP A 80 -18.06 10.89 -3.79
CA TRP A 80 -17.81 10.58 -5.19
C TRP A 80 -18.60 9.36 -5.68
N LEU A 81 -18.60 8.25 -4.93
CA LEU A 81 -19.31 7.02 -5.32
C LEU A 81 -20.84 7.15 -5.28
N ARG A 82 -21.39 8.04 -4.45
CA ARG A 82 -22.84 8.37 -4.49
C ARG A 82 -23.22 9.12 -5.76
N ASP A 83 -22.25 9.76 -6.38
CA ASP A 83 -22.36 10.46 -7.64
C ASP A 83 -21.50 9.74 -8.71
N ALA A 84 -21.62 8.40 -8.75
CA ALA A 84 -20.93 7.55 -9.73
C ALA A 84 -21.25 7.95 -11.18
N HIS A 85 -22.33 8.70 -11.39
CA HIS A 85 -22.71 9.37 -12.64
C HIS A 85 -21.75 10.47 -13.10
N ASN A 86 -20.68 10.77 -12.36
CA ASN A 86 -19.61 11.63 -12.87
C ASN A 86 -18.85 10.99 -14.05
N TYR A 87 -18.95 9.65 -14.24
CA TYR A 87 -18.39 8.91 -15.37
C TYR A 87 -19.34 7.80 -15.85
N PRO A 88 -20.56 8.15 -16.31
CA PRO A 88 -21.62 7.17 -16.55
C PRO A 88 -21.30 6.26 -17.74
N GLU A 89 -20.54 6.75 -18.72
CA GLU A 89 -20.09 5.97 -19.88
C GLU A 89 -18.99 4.93 -19.53
N ASP A 90 -18.25 5.16 -18.45
CA ASP A 90 -17.15 4.27 -18.05
C ASP A 90 -17.56 3.26 -16.96
N MET A 91 -18.45 3.65 -16.04
CA MET A 91 -18.85 2.80 -14.89
C MET A 91 -20.12 1.99 -15.15
N ASP A 92 -21.08 2.44 -15.97
CA ASP A 92 -22.30 1.71 -16.38
C ASP A 92 -23.10 0.96 -15.28
N PHE A 93 -22.98 1.36 -14.00
CA PHE A 93 -23.80 0.83 -12.91
C PHE A 93 -23.91 1.78 -11.73
N ASP A 94 -25.00 1.61 -10.97
CA ASP A 94 -25.28 2.32 -9.73
C ASP A 94 -24.87 1.53 -8.49
N LEU A 95 -24.47 2.25 -7.44
CA LEU A 95 -24.18 1.68 -6.13
C LEU A 95 -25.29 2.01 -5.13
N THR A 96 -25.74 1.00 -4.38
CA THR A 96 -26.56 1.25 -3.19
C THR A 96 -25.72 1.97 -2.12
N ARG A 97 -26.38 2.66 -1.18
CA ARG A 97 -25.66 3.35 -0.07
C ARG A 97 -24.76 2.39 0.72
N GLU A 98 -25.21 1.16 0.94
CA GLU A 98 -24.44 0.11 1.61
C GLU A 98 -23.20 -0.29 0.80
N ARG A 99 -23.33 -0.47 -0.51
CA ARG A 99 -22.18 -0.78 -1.38
C ARG A 99 -21.20 0.39 -1.45
N VAL A 100 -21.68 1.63 -1.48
CA VAL A 100 -20.81 2.82 -1.37
C VAL A 100 -19.99 2.78 -0.08
N ASP A 101 -20.63 2.50 1.06
CA ASP A 101 -19.93 2.45 2.34
C ASP A 101 -18.92 1.31 2.37
N GLN A 102 -19.27 0.12 1.85
CA GLN A 102 -18.36 -1.03 1.75
C GLN A 102 -17.13 -0.73 0.89
N VAL A 103 -17.29 -0.12 -0.29
CA VAL A 103 -16.17 0.25 -1.17
C VAL A 103 -15.29 1.29 -0.46
N ALA A 104 -15.88 2.33 0.13
CA ALA A 104 -15.13 3.39 0.80
C ALA A 104 -14.39 2.89 2.06
N ASP A 105 -14.98 1.97 2.81
CA ASP A 105 -14.35 1.30 3.93
C ASP A 105 -13.16 0.46 3.50
N TYR A 106 -13.29 -0.28 2.41
CA TYR A 106 -12.18 -1.06 1.89
C TYR A 106 -11.05 -0.17 1.36
N MET A 107 -11.37 0.81 0.49
CA MET A 107 -10.35 1.68 -0.10
C MET A 107 -9.49 2.38 0.95
N ILE A 108 -10.07 2.77 2.10
CA ILE A 108 -9.31 3.48 3.13
C ILE A 108 -8.31 2.58 3.87
N THR A 109 -8.49 1.25 3.85
CA THR A 109 -7.50 0.31 4.42
C THR A 109 -6.25 0.20 3.55
N LEU A 110 -6.29 0.65 2.29
CA LEU A 110 -5.16 0.61 1.36
C LEU A 110 -4.23 1.82 1.49
N ARG A 111 -4.57 2.78 2.36
CA ARG A 111 -3.73 3.95 2.59
C ARG A 111 -2.50 3.57 3.41
N ARG A 112 -1.35 4.12 3.02
CA ARG A 112 -0.05 3.87 3.62
C ARG A 112 0.74 5.17 3.73
N ASP A 113 1.40 5.37 4.87
CA ASP A 113 2.26 6.53 5.10
C ASP A 113 3.55 6.48 4.25
N ASP A 114 3.94 5.29 3.80
CA ASP A 114 5.10 5.03 2.96
C ASP A 114 4.74 4.75 1.49
N TYR A 115 3.55 5.16 1.04
CA TYR A 115 3.12 4.93 -0.33
C TYR A 115 4.04 5.63 -1.34
N VAL A 116 4.50 4.86 -2.32
CA VAL A 116 5.23 5.35 -3.49
C VAL A 116 4.38 5.04 -4.72
N PRO A 117 3.97 6.05 -5.51
CA PRO A 117 3.23 5.81 -6.75
C PRO A 117 3.99 4.86 -7.67
N MET A 118 3.29 3.88 -8.24
CA MET A 118 3.86 3.07 -9.32
C MET A 118 4.11 3.96 -10.56
N PRO A 119 5.26 3.79 -11.23
CA PRO A 119 5.62 4.56 -12.42
C PRO A 119 4.71 4.29 -13.62
#